data_AF-A0A257B922-F1
#
_entry.id   AF-A0A257B922-F1
#
_cell.length_a   1.000
_cell.length_b   1.000
_cell.length_c   1.000
_cell.angle_alpha   90.00
_cell.angle_beta   90.00
_cell.angle_gamma   90.00
#
_symmetry.space_group_name_H-M   'P 1'
#
loop_
_entity.id
_entity.type
_entity.pdbx_description
1 polymer ?
#
loop_
_entity_poly.entity_id
_entity_poly.type
_entity_poly.pdbx_seq_one_letter_code
_entity_poly.pdbx_strand_id
1 'polypeptide(L)'
;MANVIDERELATRFILVANNASVIYTDPATDPYPSPNESIGLMIGVRNDLPAKIGVDNYDLGHALGVGIGGRAFISIACSNSPDLGGGPGAIKGGGVTMVSATAPAGNAFDLGVFCHELGHWCGADHAFNGKTRDGCQRNRNPSTAWEVGSGSTIMAYPGICDTDNSVTNFDLRFNVGSLGQIVARLGTGSGASCASPAATGNAPPAVSAGPTLTIPRNTPFQLTATGSDADGDGRDTIGAFRVIGQSAQLFLSNANVSGPLPAPINYGLGSDRPVVGKWQ
;
A
#
# COMPACT_ATOMS: atom_id res chain seq x y z
N MET A 1 6.80 1.31 -12.24
CA MET A 1 6.64 2.37 -11.22
C MET A 1 6.28 1.76 -9.86
N ALA A 2 5.30 0.85 -9.77
CA ALA A 2 4.93 0.16 -8.52
C ALA A 2 6.13 -0.48 -7.79
N ASN A 3 7.02 -1.19 -8.49
CA ASN A 3 8.23 -1.77 -7.86
C ASN A 3 9.09 -0.75 -7.10
N VAL A 4 9.15 0.54 -7.48
CA VAL A 4 9.92 1.54 -6.72
C VAL A 4 9.30 1.78 -5.34
N ILE A 5 7.99 1.64 -5.22
CA ILE A 5 7.25 1.75 -3.96
C ILE A 5 7.36 0.43 -3.20
N ASP A 6 7.11 -0.70 -3.85
CA ASP A 6 7.10 -2.02 -3.20
C ASP A 6 8.49 -2.46 -2.72
N GLU A 7 9.54 -2.14 -3.47
CA GLU A 7 10.93 -2.42 -3.05
C GLU A 7 11.30 -1.56 -1.84
N ARG A 8 10.86 -0.30 -1.79
CA ARG A 8 11.11 0.61 -0.67
C ARG A 8 10.33 0.23 0.59
N GLU A 9 9.05 -0.09 0.43
CA GLU A 9 8.13 -0.28 1.55
C GLU A 9 8.09 -1.73 2.05
N LEU A 10 8.20 -2.70 1.13
CA LEU A 10 7.93 -4.12 1.39
C LEU A 10 9.13 -5.02 1.13
N ALA A 11 10.24 -4.48 0.63
CA ALA A 11 11.36 -5.27 0.08
C ALA A 11 10.89 -6.33 -0.95
N THR A 12 9.85 -6.00 -1.72
CA THR A 12 9.20 -6.92 -2.67
C THR A 12 9.28 -6.36 -4.09
N ARG A 13 9.54 -7.22 -5.07
CA ARG A 13 9.61 -6.85 -6.49
C ARG A 13 8.71 -7.76 -7.31
N PHE A 14 7.84 -7.16 -8.12
CA PHE A 14 7.03 -7.89 -9.09
C PHE A 14 7.75 -7.97 -10.44
N ILE A 15 7.74 -9.15 -11.04
CA ILE A 15 8.35 -9.42 -12.34
C ILE A 15 7.25 -9.93 -13.25
N LEU A 16 7.17 -9.37 -14.46
CA LEU A 16 6.24 -9.88 -15.47
C LEU A 16 6.65 -11.30 -15.85
N VAL A 17 5.69 -12.21 -15.82
CA VAL A 17 5.88 -13.61 -16.19
C VAL A 17 6.30 -13.76 -17.65
N ALA A 18 6.91 -14.90 -17.98
CA ALA A 18 7.13 -15.27 -19.37
C ALA A 18 5.79 -15.32 -20.13
N ASN A 19 5.83 -15.08 -21.44
CA ASN A 19 4.65 -15.06 -22.32
C ASN A 19 3.57 -14.03 -21.94
N ASN A 20 3.88 -12.99 -21.15
CA ASN A 20 2.93 -11.94 -20.78
C ASN A 20 2.30 -11.20 -21.98
N ALA A 21 2.96 -11.17 -23.14
CA ALA A 21 2.38 -10.59 -24.36
C ALA A 21 1.10 -11.33 -24.84
N SER A 22 0.92 -12.60 -24.45
CA SER A 22 -0.29 -13.38 -24.80
C SER A 22 -1.56 -12.95 -24.07
N VAL A 23 -1.43 -12.07 -23.07
CA VAL A 23 -2.53 -11.52 -22.27
C VAL A 23 -2.62 -10.00 -22.40
N ILE A 24 -2.01 -9.44 -23.44
CA ILE A 24 -2.14 -8.04 -23.85
C ILE A 24 -2.98 -8.01 -25.13
N TYR A 25 -4.16 -7.42 -25.04
CA TYR A 25 -5.11 -7.35 -26.14
C TYR A 25 -5.15 -5.94 -26.71
N THR A 26 -4.71 -5.80 -27.97
CA THR A 26 -4.75 -4.52 -28.70
C THR A 26 -5.82 -4.49 -29.78
N ASP A 27 -6.38 -5.65 -30.13
CA ASP A 27 -7.50 -5.80 -31.06
C ASP A 27 -8.78 -6.08 -30.27
N PRO A 28 -9.76 -5.14 -30.27
CA PRO A 28 -11.04 -5.32 -29.59
C PRO A 28 -11.81 -6.59 -30.01
N ALA A 29 -11.58 -7.12 -31.21
CA ALA A 29 -12.23 -8.34 -31.67
C ALA A 29 -11.69 -9.61 -30.98
N THR A 30 -10.48 -9.54 -30.42
CA THR A 30 -9.81 -10.65 -29.72
C THR A 30 -9.74 -10.46 -28.21
N ASP A 31 -10.20 -9.31 -27.71
CA ASP A 31 -10.18 -8.96 -26.30
C ASP A 31 -11.24 -9.78 -25.53
N PRO A 32 -10.85 -10.66 -24.59
CA PRO A 32 -11.78 -11.48 -23.82
C PRO A 32 -12.50 -10.71 -22.72
N TYR A 33 -12.26 -9.40 -22.57
CA TYR A 33 -12.85 -8.54 -21.56
C TYR A 33 -13.98 -7.68 -22.17
N PRO A 34 -15.25 -8.13 -22.14
CA PRO A 34 -16.36 -7.48 -22.84
C PRO A 34 -16.75 -6.11 -22.25
N SER A 35 -16.35 -5.84 -21.01
CA SER A 35 -16.70 -4.63 -20.27
C SER A 35 -15.45 -4.06 -19.60
N PRO A 36 -14.53 -3.43 -20.36
CA PRO A 36 -13.26 -2.93 -19.82
C PRO A 36 -13.43 -1.78 -18.82
N ASN A 37 -14.64 -1.27 -18.64
CA ASN A 37 -15.02 -0.24 -17.68
C ASN A 37 -15.74 -0.78 -16.43
N GLU A 38 -15.84 -2.11 -16.26
CA GLU A 38 -16.61 -2.75 -15.20
C GLU A 38 -15.72 -3.69 -14.38
N SER A 39 -15.41 -3.29 -13.15
CA SER A 39 -14.40 -3.97 -12.30
C SER A 39 -14.73 -5.44 -11.98
N ILE A 40 -15.98 -5.85 -11.84
CA ILE A 40 -16.33 -7.26 -11.54
C ILE A 40 -16.11 -8.12 -12.79
N GLY A 41 -16.55 -7.65 -13.95
CA GLY A 41 -16.33 -8.31 -15.24
C GLY A 41 -14.85 -8.49 -15.55
N LEU A 42 -14.02 -7.46 -15.30
CA LEU A 42 -12.56 -7.57 -15.42
C LEU A 42 -11.98 -8.62 -14.47
N MET A 43 -12.42 -8.63 -13.21
CA MET A 43 -11.96 -9.59 -12.20
C MET A 43 -12.35 -11.03 -12.54
N ILE A 44 -13.49 -11.23 -13.20
CA ILE A 44 -13.92 -12.54 -13.72
C ILE A 44 -13.08 -12.92 -14.94
N GLY A 45 -12.88 -11.97 -15.87
CA GLY A 45 -12.11 -12.17 -17.09
C GLY A 45 -10.68 -12.62 -16.82
N VAL A 46 -9.97 -11.94 -15.92
CA VAL A 46 -8.55 -12.23 -15.64
C VAL A 46 -8.36 -13.59 -14.98
N ARG A 47 -9.34 -14.03 -14.18
CA ARG A 47 -9.34 -15.37 -13.56
C ARG A 47 -9.69 -16.49 -14.54
N ASN A 48 -10.27 -16.19 -15.69
CA ASN A 48 -10.40 -17.14 -16.80
C ASN A 48 -9.17 -17.11 -17.72
N ASP A 49 -8.70 -15.92 -18.05
CA ASP A 49 -7.72 -15.71 -19.11
C ASP A 49 -6.31 -16.13 -18.69
N LEU A 50 -5.84 -15.74 -17.50
CA LEU A 50 -4.49 -16.10 -17.06
C LEU A 50 -4.28 -17.61 -16.93
N PRO A 51 -5.18 -18.40 -16.31
CA PRO A 51 -5.02 -19.86 -16.32
C PRO A 51 -5.03 -20.46 -17.73
N ALA A 52 -5.79 -19.91 -18.66
CA ALA A 52 -5.90 -20.43 -20.03
C ALA A 52 -4.67 -20.10 -20.90
N LYS A 53 -4.08 -18.91 -20.73
CA LYS A 53 -2.95 -18.43 -21.56
C LYS A 53 -1.59 -18.69 -20.95
N ILE A 54 -1.47 -18.46 -19.65
CA ILE A 54 -0.22 -18.55 -18.90
C ILE A 54 -0.12 -19.90 -18.18
N GLY A 55 -1.23 -20.45 -17.71
CA GLY A 55 -1.28 -21.63 -16.85
C GLY A 55 -1.24 -21.23 -15.38
N VAL A 56 -2.14 -21.81 -14.58
CA VAL A 56 -2.33 -21.38 -13.19
C VAL A 56 -1.06 -21.44 -12.34
N ASP A 57 -0.16 -22.40 -12.58
CA ASP A 57 1.07 -22.53 -11.79
C ASP A 57 2.23 -21.62 -12.26
N ASN A 58 2.05 -20.88 -13.35
CA ASN A 58 3.10 -20.09 -13.98
C ASN A 58 3.03 -18.59 -13.62
N TYR A 59 2.21 -18.22 -12.64
CA TYR A 59 2.11 -16.85 -12.12
C TYR A 59 1.69 -16.84 -10.66
N ASP A 60 2.09 -15.79 -9.92
CA ASP A 60 1.80 -15.66 -8.48
C ASP A 60 0.60 -14.75 -8.21
N LEU A 61 0.42 -13.77 -9.08
CA LEU A 61 -0.57 -12.71 -9.02
C LEU A 61 -1.17 -12.48 -10.41
N GLY A 62 -2.49 -12.34 -10.47
CA GLY A 62 -3.19 -11.89 -11.66
C GLY A 62 -3.94 -10.58 -11.40
N HIS A 63 -3.79 -9.60 -12.29
CA HIS A 63 -4.39 -8.28 -12.13
C HIS A 63 -4.79 -7.70 -13.48
N ALA A 64 -6.03 -7.23 -13.59
CA ALA A 64 -6.51 -6.57 -14.80
C ALA A 64 -6.39 -5.04 -14.70
N LEU A 65 -6.09 -4.40 -15.82
CA LEU A 65 -6.18 -2.95 -15.96
C LEU A 65 -7.38 -2.61 -16.84
N GLY A 66 -8.33 -1.85 -16.30
CA GLY A 66 -9.53 -1.38 -16.98
C GLY A 66 -9.53 0.12 -17.20
N VAL A 67 -10.55 0.66 -17.87
CA VAL A 67 -10.72 2.10 -18.08
C VAL A 67 -11.74 2.67 -17.10
N GLY A 68 -11.35 3.60 -16.23
CA GLY A 68 -12.25 4.19 -15.24
C GLY A 68 -11.51 4.85 -14.07
N ILE A 69 -12.07 4.73 -12.87
CA ILE A 69 -11.48 5.22 -11.62
C ILE A 69 -11.68 4.19 -10.49
N GLY A 70 -10.67 4.04 -9.63
CA GLY A 70 -10.71 3.13 -8.48
C GLY A 70 -10.29 1.71 -8.82
N GLY A 71 -10.54 0.77 -7.90
CA GLY A 71 -10.12 -0.62 -8.06
C GLY A 71 -10.94 -1.56 -7.19
N ARG A 72 -10.64 -2.86 -7.34
CA ARG A 72 -11.16 -3.93 -6.50
C ARG A 72 -10.14 -5.06 -6.41
N ALA A 73 -9.91 -5.57 -5.22
CA ALA A 73 -9.13 -6.76 -5.00
C ALA A 73 -9.76 -7.65 -3.93
N PHE A 74 -9.59 -8.96 -4.08
CA PHE A 74 -9.74 -9.86 -2.93
C PHE A 74 -8.58 -9.67 -1.96
N ILE A 75 -8.85 -9.93 -0.68
CA ILE A 75 -7.87 -9.77 0.39
C ILE A 75 -7.13 -11.08 0.68
N SER A 76 -5.83 -11.01 0.95
CA SER A 76 -5.00 -12.16 1.38
C SER A 76 -4.95 -13.33 0.38
N ILE A 77 -4.93 -13.01 -0.92
CA ILE A 77 -4.97 -14.01 -2.00
C ILE A 77 -3.61 -14.31 -2.63
N ALA A 78 -2.53 -13.69 -2.13
CA ALA A 78 -1.18 -13.97 -2.62
C ALA A 78 -0.86 -15.47 -2.66
N CYS A 79 -0.33 -15.94 -3.79
CA CYS A 79 0.01 -17.34 -4.09
C CYS A 79 -1.17 -18.35 -4.06
N SER A 80 -2.43 -17.89 -3.96
CA SER A 80 -3.56 -18.79 -3.71
C SER A 80 -4.16 -19.36 -5.00
N ASN A 81 -3.94 -20.67 -5.21
CA ASN A 81 -4.62 -21.45 -6.26
C ASN A 81 -6.06 -21.85 -5.89
N SER A 82 -6.56 -21.44 -4.72
CA SER A 82 -7.89 -21.81 -4.25
C SER A 82 -8.99 -21.28 -5.19
N PRO A 83 -10.10 -22.03 -5.35
CA PRO A 83 -11.25 -21.54 -6.08
C PRO A 83 -11.94 -20.40 -5.31
N ASP A 84 -12.70 -19.58 -6.03
CA ASP A 84 -13.55 -18.56 -5.45
C ASP A 84 -14.76 -19.19 -4.77
N LEU A 85 -14.86 -19.03 -3.45
CA LEU A 85 -15.98 -19.54 -2.65
C LEU A 85 -17.31 -18.85 -3.00
N GLY A 86 -17.28 -17.69 -3.65
CA GLY A 86 -18.44 -17.03 -4.23
C GLY A 86 -18.93 -17.64 -5.55
N GLY A 87 -18.29 -18.70 -6.05
CA GLY A 87 -18.66 -19.40 -7.27
C GLY A 87 -18.11 -18.78 -8.56
N GLY A 88 -17.18 -17.83 -8.45
CA GLY A 88 -16.46 -17.28 -9.61
C GLY A 88 -15.45 -18.26 -10.20
N PRO A 89 -14.99 -18.04 -11.44
CA PRO A 89 -14.05 -18.93 -12.11
C PRO A 89 -12.63 -18.76 -11.57
N GLY A 90 -11.81 -19.78 -11.87
CA GLY A 90 -10.35 -19.74 -11.70
C GLY A 90 -9.85 -19.61 -10.26
N ALA A 91 -8.53 -19.49 -10.15
CA ALA A 91 -7.87 -19.28 -8.87
C ALA A 91 -8.04 -17.84 -8.38
N ILE A 92 -8.29 -17.67 -7.08
CA ILE A 92 -8.51 -16.34 -6.48
C ILE A 92 -7.29 -15.43 -6.55
N LYS A 93 -6.07 -15.94 -6.77
CA LYS A 93 -4.87 -15.09 -6.96
C LYS A 93 -4.93 -14.15 -8.17
N GLY A 94 -5.89 -14.35 -9.08
CA GLY A 94 -6.24 -13.40 -10.14
C GLY A 94 -7.30 -12.36 -9.75
N GLY A 95 -7.64 -12.21 -8.49
CA GLY A 95 -8.77 -11.40 -8.03
C GLY A 95 -8.49 -9.91 -7.87
N GLY A 96 -7.64 -9.29 -8.71
CA GLY A 96 -7.27 -7.87 -8.61
C GLY A 96 -7.58 -7.09 -9.88
N VAL A 97 -8.08 -5.85 -9.73
CA VAL A 97 -8.40 -4.93 -10.83
C VAL A 97 -8.10 -3.49 -10.44
N THR A 98 -7.44 -2.76 -11.33
CA THR A 98 -7.30 -1.29 -11.23
C THR A 98 -7.90 -0.65 -12.46
N MET A 99 -8.75 0.36 -12.25
CA MET A 99 -9.30 1.18 -13.30
C MET A 99 -8.37 2.39 -13.50
N VAL A 100 -7.86 2.55 -14.71
CA VAL A 100 -6.97 3.65 -15.11
C VAL A 100 -7.74 4.69 -15.92
N SER A 101 -7.39 5.96 -15.74
CA SER A 101 -8.05 7.04 -16.45
C SER A 101 -7.73 7.03 -17.94
N ALA A 102 -8.76 7.16 -18.79
CA ALA A 102 -8.58 7.30 -20.24
C ALA A 102 -7.99 8.66 -20.66
N THR A 103 -8.02 9.66 -19.78
CA THR A 103 -7.65 11.04 -20.11
C THR A 103 -6.42 11.53 -19.36
N ALA A 104 -6.01 10.83 -18.30
CA ALA A 104 -4.78 11.14 -17.58
C ALA A 104 -3.58 10.43 -18.23
N PRO A 105 -2.35 10.95 -18.05
CA PRO A 105 -1.15 10.23 -18.44
C PRO A 105 -1.09 8.84 -17.78
N ALA A 106 -0.67 7.84 -18.56
CA ALA A 106 -0.43 6.50 -18.03
C ALA A 106 0.59 6.55 -16.88
N GLY A 107 0.29 5.87 -15.77
CA GLY A 107 1.14 5.89 -14.58
C GLY A 107 1.06 7.19 -13.76
N ASN A 108 0.00 7.99 -13.91
CA ASN A 108 -0.25 9.11 -13.01
C ASN A 108 -0.34 8.64 -11.54
N ALA A 109 -0.02 9.55 -10.61
CA ALA A 109 0.13 9.21 -9.19
C ALA A 109 -1.15 8.65 -8.55
N PHE A 110 -2.33 9.06 -9.01
CA PHE A 110 -3.59 8.57 -8.48
C PHE A 110 -3.82 7.11 -8.88
N ASP A 111 -3.74 6.80 -10.18
CA ASP A 111 -3.92 5.42 -10.67
C ASP A 111 -2.83 4.49 -10.13
N LEU A 112 -1.59 4.99 -9.99
CA LEU A 112 -0.51 4.25 -9.33
C LEU A 112 -0.82 3.97 -7.84
N GLY A 113 -1.37 4.95 -7.13
CA GLY A 113 -1.80 4.78 -5.74
C GLY A 113 -2.91 3.75 -5.61
N VAL A 114 -3.90 3.76 -6.51
CA VAL A 114 -4.95 2.73 -6.58
C VAL A 114 -4.35 1.36 -6.91
N PHE A 115 -3.43 1.26 -7.86
CA PHE A 115 -2.76 -0.01 -8.15
C PHE A 115 -2.05 -0.59 -6.91
N CYS A 116 -1.29 0.24 -6.19
CA CYS A 116 -0.65 -0.16 -4.94
C CYS A 116 -1.66 -0.48 -3.82
N HIS A 117 -2.82 0.19 -3.79
CA HIS A 117 -3.91 -0.08 -2.84
C HIS A 117 -4.47 -1.49 -3.04
N GLU A 118 -4.82 -1.83 -4.27
CA GLU A 118 -5.35 -3.16 -4.61
C GLU A 118 -4.30 -4.25 -4.41
N LEU A 119 -3.04 -3.95 -4.68
CA LEU A 119 -1.93 -4.85 -4.37
C LEU A 119 -1.75 -5.06 -2.87
N GLY A 120 -1.96 -4.02 -2.06
CA GLY A 120 -1.98 -4.11 -0.60
C GLY A 120 -3.05 -5.07 -0.09
N HIS A 121 -4.26 -5.04 -0.66
CA HIS A 121 -5.29 -6.04 -0.36
C HIS A 121 -4.88 -7.45 -0.79
N TRP A 122 -4.33 -7.63 -1.99
CA TRP A 122 -3.81 -8.93 -2.44
C TRP A 122 -2.77 -9.50 -1.44
N CYS A 123 -1.92 -8.62 -0.91
CA CYS A 123 -0.96 -8.87 0.17
C CYS A 123 -1.55 -8.94 1.58
N GLY A 124 -2.86 -8.79 1.77
CA GLY A 124 -3.56 -9.01 3.03
C GLY A 124 -3.77 -7.80 3.93
N ALA A 125 -3.45 -6.58 3.48
CA ALA A 125 -3.79 -5.37 4.24
C ALA A 125 -5.28 -5.03 4.14
N ASP A 126 -5.85 -4.61 5.27
CA ASP A 126 -7.17 -3.98 5.33
C ASP A 126 -7.07 -2.47 5.11
N HIS A 127 -8.22 -1.83 4.90
CA HIS A 127 -8.31 -0.37 4.85
C HIS A 127 -7.84 0.29 6.16
N ALA A 128 -7.08 1.38 6.05
CA ALA A 128 -6.49 2.11 7.17
C ALA A 128 -7.27 3.37 7.60
N PHE A 129 -8.23 3.84 6.79
CA PHE A 129 -8.96 5.10 7.02
C PHE A 129 -10.09 4.97 8.06
N ASN A 130 -10.49 6.10 8.66
CA ASN A 130 -11.53 6.15 9.70
C ASN A 130 -12.77 6.99 9.33
N GLY A 131 -12.80 7.58 8.13
CA GLY A 131 -13.89 8.40 7.61
C GLY A 131 -15.17 7.60 7.33
N LYS A 132 -16.32 8.25 7.48
CA LYS A 132 -17.66 7.65 7.37
C LYS A 132 -18.67 8.49 6.61
N THR A 133 -18.37 9.76 6.32
CA THR A 133 -19.39 10.70 5.82
C THR A 133 -19.93 10.42 4.41
N ARG A 134 -19.28 9.53 3.64
CA ARG A 134 -19.81 8.94 2.40
C ARG A 134 -20.15 7.46 2.60
N ASP A 135 -21.25 6.98 2.01
CA ASP A 135 -21.66 5.56 2.03
C ASP A 135 -20.54 4.59 1.58
N GLY A 136 -19.75 4.99 0.57
CA GLY A 136 -18.55 4.24 0.16
C GLY A 136 -17.50 4.10 1.26
N CYS A 137 -17.26 5.15 2.05
CA CYS A 137 -16.33 5.10 3.17
C CYS A 137 -16.92 4.34 4.36
N GLN A 138 -18.20 4.56 4.67
CA GLN A 138 -18.87 3.86 5.77
C GLN A 138 -18.85 2.34 5.59
N ARG A 139 -19.13 1.85 4.37
CA ARG A 139 -19.18 0.40 4.08
C ARG A 139 -17.80 -0.26 4.04
N ASN A 140 -16.77 0.48 3.63
CA ASN A 140 -15.42 -0.05 3.48
C ASN A 140 -14.53 0.16 4.71
N ARG A 141 -14.95 1.00 5.67
CA ARG A 141 -14.20 1.24 6.90
C ARG A 141 -14.11 -0.05 7.73
N ASN A 142 -12.89 -0.47 8.04
CA ASN A 142 -12.63 -1.55 9.00
C ASN A 142 -12.32 -0.96 10.40
N PRO A 143 -13.17 -1.16 11.43
CA PRO A 143 -12.93 -0.61 12.77
C PRO A 143 -11.61 -1.03 13.44
N SER A 144 -11.11 -2.23 13.13
CA SER A 144 -9.91 -2.79 13.76
C SER A 144 -8.60 -2.21 13.21
N THR A 145 -8.66 -1.65 12.00
CA THR A 145 -7.51 -1.09 11.28
C THR A 145 -7.69 0.38 10.91
N ALA A 146 -8.74 1.05 11.41
CA ALA A 146 -9.02 2.47 11.17
C ALA A 146 -8.04 3.41 11.92
N TRP A 147 -6.76 3.35 11.58
CA TRP A 147 -5.65 4.07 12.22
C TRP A 147 -5.48 5.51 11.73
N GLU A 148 -5.95 5.82 10.52
CA GLU A 148 -5.82 7.14 9.91
C GLU A 148 -7.09 7.98 10.08
N VAL A 149 -6.91 9.23 10.47
CA VAL A 149 -8.02 10.17 10.67
C VAL A 149 -8.71 10.47 9.33
N GLY A 150 -10.04 10.55 9.36
CA GLY A 150 -10.84 10.89 8.18
C GLY A 150 -10.61 9.93 7.01
N SER A 151 -10.52 10.47 5.80
CA SER A 151 -10.19 9.73 4.58
C SER A 151 -8.82 9.07 4.60
N GLY A 152 -7.92 9.47 5.51
CA GLY A 152 -6.51 9.10 5.53
C GLY A 152 -5.73 9.61 4.31
N SER A 153 -4.45 9.26 4.27
CA SER A 153 -3.51 9.66 3.21
C SER A 153 -2.63 8.53 2.69
N THR A 154 -2.39 7.44 3.43
CA THR A 154 -1.48 6.37 2.98
C THR A 154 -2.14 5.44 1.95
N ILE A 155 -1.35 4.53 1.35
CA ILE A 155 -1.80 3.63 0.27
C ILE A 155 -3.10 2.89 0.62
N MET A 156 -3.28 2.40 1.85
CA MET A 156 -4.49 1.64 2.25
C MET A 156 -5.64 2.53 2.75
N ALA A 157 -5.54 3.84 2.57
CA ALA A 157 -6.59 4.81 2.91
C ALA A 157 -7.42 5.20 1.67
N TYR A 158 -8.40 6.08 1.85
CA TYR A 158 -9.37 6.53 0.85
C TYR A 158 -9.27 8.06 0.59
N PRO A 159 -8.07 8.60 0.29
CA PRO A 159 -7.86 10.04 0.18
C PRO A 159 -8.82 10.67 -0.85
N GLY A 160 -9.50 11.74 -0.44
CA GLY A 160 -10.37 12.53 -1.30
C GLY A 160 -11.77 11.97 -1.57
N ILE A 161 -12.13 10.78 -1.08
CA ILE A 161 -13.41 10.15 -1.43
C ILE A 161 -14.42 10.03 -0.28
N CYS A 162 -14.16 10.61 0.89
CA CYS A 162 -15.02 10.57 2.08
C CYS A 162 -15.70 11.91 2.43
N ASP A 163 -16.02 12.76 1.45
CA ASP A 163 -16.76 14.02 1.67
C ASP A 163 -16.13 14.93 2.76
N THR A 164 -16.88 15.31 3.79
CA THR A 164 -16.41 16.20 4.86
C THR A 164 -15.32 15.60 5.74
N ASP A 165 -15.11 14.29 5.70
CA ASP A 165 -14.00 13.61 6.38
C ASP A 165 -12.69 13.61 5.55
N ASN A 166 -12.67 14.21 4.35
CA ASN A 166 -11.48 14.28 3.52
C ASN A 166 -10.35 15.07 4.20
N SER A 167 -9.24 14.37 4.51
CA SER A 167 -8.05 14.96 5.12
C SER A 167 -7.02 15.42 4.10
N VAL A 168 -6.89 14.68 3.00
CA VAL A 168 -6.10 15.01 1.80
C VAL A 168 -6.81 14.46 0.56
N THR A 169 -6.38 14.86 -0.63
CA THR A 169 -6.99 14.44 -1.91
C THR A 169 -6.14 13.47 -2.73
N ASN A 170 -4.89 13.21 -2.33
CA ASN A 170 -3.97 12.32 -3.02
C ASN A 170 -3.31 11.36 -2.05
N PHE A 171 -2.84 10.22 -2.58
CA PHE A 171 -2.03 9.27 -1.82
C PHE A 171 -0.66 9.85 -1.48
N ASP A 172 -0.29 9.70 -0.21
CA ASP A 172 1.10 9.54 0.18
C ASP A 172 1.47 8.08 -0.12
N LEU A 173 2.29 7.86 -1.15
CA LEU A 173 2.59 6.54 -1.72
C LEU A 173 3.53 5.72 -0.82
N ARG A 174 3.11 5.49 0.43
CA ARG A 174 3.72 4.63 1.45
C ARG A 174 2.62 3.89 2.21
N PHE A 175 2.97 2.83 2.94
CA PHE A 175 2.01 2.12 3.78
C PHE A 175 1.96 2.72 5.20
N ASN A 176 0.78 2.66 5.83
CA ASN A 176 0.70 2.79 7.29
C ASN A 176 1.43 1.60 7.94
N VAL A 177 2.10 1.79 9.07
CA VAL A 177 2.83 0.70 9.74
C VAL A 177 1.95 -0.50 10.09
N GLY A 178 0.67 -0.27 10.39
CA GLY A 178 -0.28 -1.35 10.64
C GLY A 178 -0.54 -2.18 9.39
N SER A 179 -0.76 -1.52 8.25
CA SER A 179 -0.90 -2.18 6.95
C SER A 179 0.38 -2.90 6.54
N LEU A 180 1.56 -2.30 6.77
CA LEU A 180 2.85 -2.94 6.56
C LEU A 180 2.97 -4.22 7.40
N GLY A 181 2.57 -4.16 8.67
CA GLY A 181 2.53 -5.33 9.55
C GLY A 181 1.65 -6.46 9.00
N GLN A 182 0.46 -6.13 8.47
CA GLN A 182 -0.42 -7.13 7.83
C GLN A 182 0.24 -7.75 6.58
N ILE A 183 0.86 -6.92 5.73
CA ILE A 183 1.52 -7.38 4.50
C ILE A 183 2.73 -8.25 4.81
N VAL A 184 3.60 -7.83 5.73
CA VAL A 184 4.79 -8.59 6.14
C VAL A 184 4.37 -9.92 6.77
N ALA A 185 3.31 -9.94 7.58
CA ALA A 185 2.78 -11.19 8.11
C ALA A 185 2.34 -12.13 6.98
N ARG A 186 1.65 -11.63 5.96
CA ARG A 186 1.17 -12.43 4.83
C ARG A 186 2.30 -12.94 3.93
N LEU A 187 3.20 -12.07 3.51
CA LEU A 187 4.26 -12.37 2.53
C LEU A 187 5.50 -13.01 3.16
N GLY A 188 5.82 -12.70 4.42
CA GLY A 188 7.02 -13.19 5.09
C GLY A 188 6.84 -14.51 5.81
N THR A 189 5.67 -14.74 6.44
CA THR A 189 5.45 -15.94 7.28
C THR A 189 4.12 -16.66 7.02
N GLY A 190 3.18 -16.00 6.33
CA GLY A 190 1.88 -16.57 5.96
C GLY A 190 1.92 -17.35 4.65
N SER A 191 0.74 -17.77 4.16
CA SER A 191 0.67 -18.57 2.94
C SER A 191 0.99 -17.78 1.66
N GLY A 192 1.13 -16.45 1.75
CA GLY A 192 1.64 -15.60 0.67
C GLY A 192 3.14 -15.72 0.46
N ALA A 193 3.87 -16.36 1.38
CA ALA A 193 5.29 -16.66 1.23
C ALA A 193 5.56 -17.85 0.29
N SER A 194 4.54 -18.65 -0.02
CA SER A 194 4.70 -19.97 -0.64
C SER A 194 5.19 -19.97 -2.09
N CYS A 195 5.02 -18.86 -2.81
CA CYS A 195 5.40 -18.72 -4.22
C CYS A 195 6.50 -17.67 -4.45
N ALA A 196 6.93 -16.96 -3.41
CA ALA A 196 8.00 -15.98 -3.52
C ALA A 196 9.34 -16.67 -3.81
N SER A 197 10.19 -16.01 -4.59
CA SER A 197 11.60 -16.38 -4.75
C SER A 197 12.46 -15.45 -3.88
N PRO A 198 12.77 -15.83 -2.63
CA PRO A 198 13.52 -14.96 -1.73
C PRO A 198 14.95 -14.77 -2.24
N ALA A 199 15.39 -13.53 -2.26
CA ALA A 199 16.75 -13.15 -2.56
C ALA A 199 17.31 -12.30 -1.41
N ALA A 200 18.57 -12.53 -1.05
CA ALA A 200 19.23 -11.67 -0.08
C ALA A 200 19.35 -10.26 -0.66
N THR A 201 18.87 -9.27 0.09
CA THR A 201 19.05 -7.86 -0.25
C THR A 201 20.50 -7.41 -0.07
N GLY A 202 21.26 -8.15 0.75
CA GLY A 202 22.60 -7.72 1.19
C GLY A 202 22.57 -6.58 2.20
N ASN A 203 21.38 -6.16 2.65
CA ASN A 203 21.17 -5.13 3.67
C ASN A 203 20.93 -5.81 5.02
N ALA A 204 21.70 -5.43 6.03
CA ALA A 204 21.43 -5.74 7.42
C ALA A 204 20.31 -4.82 7.94
N PRO A 205 19.35 -5.32 8.74
CA PRO A 205 18.36 -4.45 9.36
C PRO A 205 19.04 -3.51 10.37
N PRO A 206 18.65 -2.21 10.42
CA PRO A 206 19.18 -1.30 11.42
C PRO A 206 18.75 -1.73 12.82
N ALA A 207 19.65 -1.61 13.80
CA ALA A 207 19.29 -1.80 15.21
C ALA A 207 18.90 -0.46 15.82
N VAL A 208 17.76 -0.40 16.50
CA VAL A 208 17.31 0.79 17.23
C VAL A 208 17.02 0.43 18.68
N SER A 209 17.57 1.18 19.62
CA SER A 209 17.27 1.06 21.04
C SER A 209 16.77 2.40 21.57
N ALA A 210 15.53 2.41 22.07
CA ALA A 210 14.91 3.58 22.69
C ALA A 210 14.95 3.53 24.23
N GLY A 211 15.75 2.63 24.79
CA GLY A 211 15.81 2.37 26.24
C GLY A 211 14.64 1.50 26.75
N PRO A 212 14.39 1.51 28.07
CA PRO A 212 13.34 0.67 28.68
C PRO A 212 11.91 1.15 28.34
N THR A 213 10.94 0.24 28.40
CA THR A 213 9.51 0.54 28.24
C THR A 213 9.02 1.54 29.30
N LEU A 214 8.26 2.57 28.88
CA LEU A 214 7.69 3.60 29.77
C LEU A 214 6.17 3.66 29.62
N THR A 215 5.45 3.79 30.75
CA THR A 215 4.02 4.10 30.77
C THR A 215 3.84 5.61 30.88
N ILE A 216 3.24 6.22 29.85
CA ILE A 216 3.07 7.68 29.78
C ILE A 216 1.60 8.02 29.99
N PRO A 217 1.23 8.78 31.06
CA PRO A 217 -0.15 9.19 31.28
C PRO A 217 -0.70 10.03 30.13
N ARG A 218 -2.03 9.99 29.91
CA ARG A 218 -2.69 10.85 28.92
C ARG A 218 -2.34 12.32 29.14
N ASN A 219 -2.21 13.08 28.05
CA ASN A 219 -1.85 14.50 28.04
C ASN A 219 -0.48 14.83 28.66
N THR A 220 0.45 13.87 28.72
CA THR A 220 1.83 14.11 29.17
C THR A 220 2.75 14.28 27.96
N PRO A 221 3.35 15.46 27.75
CA PRO A 221 4.39 15.64 26.75
C PRO A 221 5.60 14.75 27.06
N PHE A 222 6.22 14.17 26.03
CA PHE A 222 7.40 13.34 26.21
C PHE A 222 8.34 13.37 25.00
N GLN A 223 9.63 13.31 25.29
CA GLN A 223 10.70 13.14 24.32
C GLN A 223 11.28 11.74 24.46
N LEU A 224 11.48 11.06 23.33
CA LEU A 224 12.15 9.76 23.28
C LEU A 224 13.47 9.96 22.52
N THR A 225 14.56 9.55 23.14
CA THR A 225 15.87 9.51 22.50
C THR A 225 16.21 8.05 22.24
N ALA A 226 16.59 7.73 21.02
CA ALA A 226 17.00 6.39 20.62
C ALA A 226 18.40 6.43 20.00
N THR A 227 19.13 5.32 20.13
CA THR A 227 20.38 5.08 19.41
C THR A 227 20.11 4.10 18.27
N GLY A 228 20.60 4.42 17.08
CA GLY A 228 20.53 3.56 15.91
C GLY A 228 21.92 3.08 15.47
N SER A 229 22.00 1.94 14.78
CA SER A 229 23.21 1.53 14.06
C SER A 229 22.85 1.04 12.66
N ASP A 230 23.65 1.47 11.68
CA ASP A 230 23.72 0.93 10.32
C ASP A 230 24.94 0.01 10.27
N ALA A 231 24.71 -1.29 10.09
CA ALA A 231 25.78 -2.28 10.07
C ALA A 231 26.48 -2.36 8.70
N ASP A 232 25.83 -1.85 7.64
CA ASP A 232 26.35 -1.87 6.28
C ASP A 232 27.18 -0.62 5.98
N GLY A 233 26.95 0.47 6.73
CA GLY A 233 27.72 1.72 6.69
C GLY A 233 27.52 2.52 5.40
N ASP A 234 26.40 2.30 4.72
CA ASP A 234 26.12 2.88 3.41
C ASP A 234 25.28 4.18 3.50
N GLY A 235 24.79 4.51 4.70
CA GLY A 235 24.03 5.73 4.97
C GLY A 235 22.63 5.73 4.36
N ARG A 236 22.10 4.56 3.95
CA ARG A 236 20.74 4.39 3.41
C ARG A 236 19.74 3.90 4.45
N ASP A 237 20.20 3.59 5.65
CA ASP A 237 19.34 3.28 6.78
C ASP A 237 18.67 4.55 7.33
N THR A 238 17.36 4.68 7.09
CA THR A 238 16.56 5.73 7.73
C THR A 238 15.89 5.19 8.98
N ILE A 239 16.21 5.77 10.14
CA ILE A 239 15.47 5.52 11.39
C ILE A 239 14.11 6.24 11.35
N GLY A 240 13.03 5.47 11.30
CA GLY A 240 11.67 5.94 11.51
C GLY A 240 11.16 5.55 12.90
N ALA A 241 10.59 6.49 13.64
CA ALA A 241 9.93 6.21 14.92
C ALA A 241 8.41 6.25 14.75
N PHE A 242 7.76 5.14 15.08
CA PHE A 242 6.30 5.02 15.15
C PHE A 242 5.83 5.29 16.57
N ARG A 243 4.84 6.16 16.73
CA ARG A 243 4.23 6.46 18.03
C ARG A 243 2.71 6.45 17.93
N VAL A 244 2.09 5.56 18.70
CA VAL A 244 0.63 5.54 18.91
C VAL A 244 0.29 6.50 20.05
N ILE A 245 -0.58 7.47 19.79
CA ILE A 245 -1.19 8.31 20.83
C ILE A 245 -2.72 8.24 20.70
N GLY A 246 -3.37 7.42 21.54
CA GLY A 246 -4.81 7.22 21.47
C GLY A 246 -5.24 6.50 20.19
N GLN A 247 -6.16 7.07 19.41
CA GLN A 247 -6.63 6.54 18.12
C GLN A 247 -5.96 7.20 16.90
N SER A 248 -4.90 7.99 17.08
CA SER A 248 -4.20 8.66 15.98
C SER A 248 -2.71 8.28 15.94
N ALA A 249 -2.18 8.13 14.72
CA ALA A 249 -0.76 7.94 14.44
C ALA A 249 -0.16 9.22 13.84
N GLN A 250 1.07 9.57 14.23
CA GLN A 250 1.88 10.64 13.63
C GLN A 250 3.20 10.07 13.09
N LEU A 251 3.72 10.64 12.00
CA LEU A 251 4.99 10.29 11.38
C LEU A 251 5.85 11.56 11.15
N PHE A 252 7.16 11.44 11.40
CA PHE A 252 8.19 12.46 11.16
C PHE A 252 9.34 11.91 10.34
N LEU A 253 10.17 12.82 9.85
CA LEU A 253 10.76 12.78 8.52
C LEU A 253 12.13 13.57 8.53
N SER A 254 12.97 13.64 7.46
CA SER A 254 14.47 13.79 7.35
C SER A 254 15.05 14.85 6.34
N ASN A 255 16.36 15.20 6.47
CA ASN A 255 17.15 16.34 5.88
C ASN A 255 18.15 16.00 4.74
N ALA A 256 17.79 15.16 3.76
CA ALA A 256 18.60 14.87 2.56
C ALA A 256 17.82 15.12 1.25
N ASN A 257 18.49 15.54 0.16
CA ASN A 257 17.86 15.76 -1.16
C ASN A 257 17.74 14.45 -1.97
N VAL A 258 17.02 13.49 -1.41
CA VAL A 258 16.63 12.21 -2.02
C VAL A 258 15.13 11.96 -1.76
N SER A 259 14.47 11.14 -2.57
CA SER A 259 13.11 10.68 -2.28
C SER A 259 13.06 10.02 -0.90
N GLY A 260 12.17 10.52 -0.06
CA GLY A 260 12.06 10.20 1.35
C GLY A 260 11.40 11.39 2.05
N PRO A 261 10.84 11.24 3.25
CA PRO A 261 9.95 12.26 3.73
C PRO A 261 10.73 13.18 4.74
N LEU A 262 10.47 14.53 4.77
CA LEU A 262 11.06 15.78 5.44
C LEU A 262 11.33 16.04 7.00
N PRO A 263 12.36 16.77 7.46
CA PRO A 263 12.74 16.96 8.90
C PRO A 263 11.60 17.40 9.85
N ALA A 264 11.31 16.61 10.89
CA ALA A 264 10.63 16.96 12.16
C ALA A 264 9.12 17.39 12.16
N PRO A 265 8.39 17.15 13.28
CA PRO A 265 7.01 17.62 13.49
C PRO A 265 6.89 19.14 13.43
N ILE A 266 5.96 19.65 12.63
CA ILE A 266 5.27 20.89 12.99
C ILE A 266 3.97 20.48 13.70
N ASN A 267 3.92 20.68 15.01
CA ASN A 267 2.63 20.83 15.67
C ASN A 267 2.09 22.22 15.29
N TYR A 268 0.92 22.27 14.65
CA TYR A 268 0.17 23.51 14.54
C TYR A 268 -0.13 24.04 15.96
N GLY A 269 0.11 25.34 16.10
CA GLY A 269 0.33 25.99 17.38
C GLY A 269 -0.86 26.07 18.32
N LEU A 270 -0.52 26.32 19.58
CA LEU A 270 -1.29 27.25 20.39
C LEU A 270 -1.02 28.67 19.87
N GLY A 271 -1.97 29.59 20.02
CA GLY A 271 -1.92 30.96 19.46
C GLY A 271 -0.76 31.86 19.95
N SER A 272 0.25 31.32 20.64
CA SER A 272 1.37 32.04 21.25
C SER A 272 2.75 31.77 20.63
N ASP A 273 2.89 30.86 19.67
CA ASP A 273 4.23 30.42 19.23
C ASP A 273 4.80 31.30 18.09
N ARG A 274 6.12 31.57 18.14
CA ARG A 274 6.87 32.35 17.14
C ARG A 274 8.06 31.57 16.56
N PRO A 275 8.33 31.65 15.24
CA PRO A 275 9.38 30.85 14.59
C PRO A 275 10.78 31.43 14.84
N VAL A 276 11.78 30.54 14.92
CA VAL A 276 13.21 30.92 14.94
C VAL A 276 13.92 30.31 13.73
N VAL A 277 14.65 31.17 13.02
CA VAL A 277 15.54 30.83 11.88
C VAL A 277 17.01 30.93 12.32
N GLY A 278 17.84 30.05 11.77
CA GLY A 278 19.30 30.04 11.93
C GLY A 278 19.96 29.32 10.76
N LYS A 279 21.24 29.59 10.50
CA LYS A 279 22.00 28.98 9.39
C LYS A 279 22.48 27.59 9.77
N TRP A 280 22.21 26.61 8.91
CA TRP A 280 22.62 25.23 9.10
C TRP A 280 23.44 24.81 7.87
N GLN A 281 24.70 24.42 8.10
CA GLN A 281 25.55 23.73 7.13
C GLN A 281 25.26 22.23 7.18
#